data_AF-A0A2G8KVF3-F1
#
_entry.id   AF-A0A2G8KVF3-F1
#
_cell.length_a   1.000
_cell.length_b   1.000
_cell.length_c   1.000
_cell.angle_alpha   90.00
_cell.angle_beta   90.00
_cell.angle_gamma   90.00
#
_symmetry.space_group_name_H-M   'P 1'
#
loop_
_entity.id
_entity.type
_entity.pdbx_description
1 polymer ?
#
loop_
_entity_poly.entity_id
_entity_poly.type
_entity_poly.pdbx_seq_one_letter_code
_entity_poly.pdbx_strand_id
1 'polypeptide(L)'
;METLNEAINKVFDMTPADQWMPVRIEVAVSTVTVTSVRTKEVITENRIRFLSFLGIGPDIRQFGYIMCVGKNKFQCHVFCCEHSAGGLAKAIEAACKLRYQKCLDARPKNNFLTTDCGDGKTWGCALKSGVQSLFSRFTVFKNPPEATVSAV
;
A
#
# COMPACT_ATOMS: atom_id res chain seq x y z
N MET A 1 12.25 -3.72 -12.17
CA MET A 1 12.31 -4.82 -11.19
C MET A 1 13.73 -4.96 -10.64
N GLU A 2 14.75 -4.88 -11.50
CA GLU A 2 16.17 -4.93 -11.12
C GLU A 2 16.54 -3.98 -9.96
N THR A 3 16.10 -2.72 -9.99
CA THR A 3 16.42 -1.73 -8.93
C THR A 3 15.94 -2.12 -7.54
N LEU A 4 14.76 -2.76 -7.41
CA LEU A 4 14.26 -3.20 -6.10
C LEU A 4 15.07 -4.39 -5.60
N ASN A 5 15.29 -5.39 -6.46
CA ASN A 5 16.03 -6.59 -6.09
C ASN A 5 17.49 -6.25 -5.73
N GLU A 6 18.11 -5.30 -6.46
CA GLU A 6 19.44 -4.79 -6.14
C GLU A 6 19.45 -4.08 -4.77
N ALA A 7 18.43 -3.26 -4.48
CA ALA A 7 18.32 -2.60 -3.17
C ALA A 7 18.10 -3.60 -2.03
N ILE A 8 17.26 -4.63 -2.23
CA ILE A 8 17.05 -5.71 -1.27
C ILE A 8 18.37 -6.42 -0.99
N ASN A 9 19.06 -6.91 -2.04
CA ASN A 9 20.32 -7.62 -1.88
C ASN A 9 21.37 -6.77 -1.15
N LYS A 10 21.53 -5.49 -1.52
CA LYS A 10 22.45 -4.58 -0.84
C LYS A 10 22.16 -4.44 0.66
N VAL A 11 20.89 -4.35 1.05
CA VAL A 11 20.50 -4.21 2.47
C VAL A 11 20.79 -5.51 3.25
N PHE A 12 20.51 -6.68 2.64
CA PHE A 12 20.85 -7.98 3.23
C PHE A 12 22.36 -8.22 3.32
N ASP A 13 23.14 -7.76 2.35
CA ASP A 13 24.61 -7.90 2.36
C ASP A 13 25.26 -7.00 3.40
N MET A 14 24.70 -5.80 3.64
CA MET A 14 25.21 -4.84 4.64
C MET A 14 24.82 -5.20 6.07
N THR A 15 23.68 -5.89 6.26
CA THR A 15 23.09 -6.11 7.58
C THR A 15 22.99 -7.61 7.88
N PRO A 16 23.93 -8.16 8.68
CA PRO A 16 23.91 -9.58 9.00
C PRO A 16 22.68 -9.95 9.83
N ALA A 17 22.27 -11.23 9.75
CA ALA A 17 21.06 -11.74 10.39
C ALA A 17 20.97 -11.47 11.89
N ASP A 18 22.12 -11.40 12.58
CA ASP A 18 22.20 -11.14 14.02
C ASP A 18 21.76 -9.73 14.42
N GLN A 19 21.74 -8.79 13.46
CA GLN A 19 21.32 -7.40 13.69
C GLN A 19 19.85 -7.17 13.32
N TRP A 20 19.17 -8.18 12.77
CA TRP A 20 17.78 -8.02 12.36
C TRP A 20 16.87 -7.88 13.58
N MET A 21 15.87 -7.00 13.47
CA MET A 21 14.92 -6.75 14.54
C MET A 21 13.54 -7.31 14.19
N PRO A 22 12.87 -8.05 15.10
CA PRO A 22 11.51 -8.52 14.85
C PRO A 22 10.54 -7.33 14.90
N VAL A 23 9.77 -7.17 13.82
CA VAL A 23 8.75 -6.14 13.63
C VAL A 23 7.40 -6.75 13.28
N ARG A 24 6.36 -6.01 13.65
CA ARG A 24 4.98 -6.25 13.24
C ARG A 24 4.60 -5.22 12.21
N ILE A 25 4.03 -5.66 11.10
CA ILE A 25 3.61 -4.79 10.00
C ILE A 25 2.09 -4.77 9.92
N GLU A 26 1.51 -3.59 10.02
CA GLU A 26 0.07 -3.38 9.91
C GLU A 26 -0.23 -2.58 8.65
N VAL A 27 -1.07 -3.15 7.77
CA VAL A 27 -1.44 -2.53 6.50
C VAL A 27 -2.86 -2.01 6.59
N ALA A 28 -3.00 -0.69 6.63
CA ALA A 28 -4.26 0.01 6.51
C ALA A 28 -4.44 0.57 5.09
N VAL A 29 -5.64 1.08 4.78
CA VAL A 29 -5.96 1.57 3.42
C VAL A 29 -5.07 2.75 2.98
N SER A 30 -4.60 3.57 3.92
CA SER A 30 -3.78 4.76 3.63
C SER A 30 -2.36 4.69 4.16
N THR A 31 -2.04 3.74 5.03
CA THR A 31 -0.79 3.69 5.79
C THR A 31 -0.31 2.25 5.98
N VAL A 32 1.01 2.08 6.03
CA VAL A 32 1.71 0.87 6.44
C VAL A 32 2.50 1.25 7.69
N THR A 33 2.18 0.61 8.81
CA THR A 33 2.82 0.89 10.09
C THR A 33 3.74 -0.28 10.45
N VAL A 34 4.96 0.04 10.85
CA VAL A 34 5.97 -0.94 11.28
C VAL A 34 6.28 -0.68 12.74
N THR A 35 6.06 -1.68 13.58
CA THR A 35 6.21 -1.59 15.04
C THR A 35 7.22 -2.62 15.52
N SER A 36 8.12 -2.22 16.41
CA SER A 36 9.04 -3.16 17.05
C SER A 36 8.29 -4.14 17.93
N VAL A 37 8.49 -5.45 17.75
CA VAL A 37 7.85 -6.46 18.63
C VAL A 37 8.39 -6.38 20.05
N ARG A 38 9.67 -5.99 20.20
CA ARG A 38 10.35 -5.93 21.51
C ARG A 38 9.93 -4.71 22.33
N THR A 39 9.94 -3.52 21.73
CA THR A 39 9.65 -2.26 22.45
C THR A 39 8.20 -1.81 22.32
N LYS A 40 7.43 -2.38 21.38
CA LYS A 40 6.07 -1.95 21.01
C LYS A 40 6.01 -0.51 20.46
N GLU A 41 7.15 0.08 20.14
CA GLU A 41 7.23 1.42 19.56
C GLU A 41 7.07 1.36 18.04
N VAL A 42 6.41 2.38 17.49
CA VAL A 42 6.28 2.55 16.05
C VAL A 42 7.61 3.03 15.48
N ILE A 43 8.24 2.19 14.66
CA ILE A 43 9.51 2.47 14.00
C ILE A 43 9.27 3.41 12.82
N THR A 44 8.26 3.11 12.01
CA THR A 44 7.89 3.95 10.87
C THR A 44 6.41 3.82 10.53
N GLU A 45 5.84 4.93 10.07
CA GLU A 45 4.51 4.99 9.46
C GLU A 45 4.62 5.53 8.05
N ASN A 46 4.36 4.66 7.07
CA ASN A 46 4.55 4.93 5.66
C ASN A 46 3.20 5.13 4.96
N ARG A 47 3.00 6.27 4.30
CA ARG A 47 1.74 6.56 3.60
C ARG A 47 1.70 5.91 2.22
N ILE A 48 0.68 5.09 1.96
CA ILE A 48 0.46 4.36 0.69
C ILE A 48 0.56 5.27 -0.54
N ARG A 49 0.13 6.53 -0.45
CA ARG A 49 0.21 7.50 -1.57
C ARG A 49 1.63 7.73 -2.08
N PHE A 50 2.64 7.61 -1.21
CA PHE A 50 4.03 7.87 -1.55
C PHE A 50 4.81 6.59 -1.88
N LEU A 51 4.17 5.43 -1.78
CA LEU A 51 4.75 4.16 -2.20
C LEU A 51 4.81 4.15 -3.73
N SER A 52 6.03 4.07 -4.27
CA SER A 52 6.26 4.06 -5.71
C SER A 52 6.36 2.65 -6.28
N PHE A 53 7.06 1.76 -5.57
CA PHE A 53 7.30 0.40 -6.02
C PHE A 53 7.29 -0.58 -4.84
N LEU A 54 6.86 -1.82 -5.07
CA LEU A 54 6.95 -2.91 -4.10
C LEU A 54 7.21 -4.23 -4.82
N GLY A 55 7.77 -5.20 -4.12
CA GLY A 55 8.03 -6.51 -4.70
C GLY A 55 8.64 -7.49 -3.72
N ILE A 56 8.66 -8.74 -4.16
CA ILE A 56 9.33 -9.86 -3.49
C ILE A 56 10.71 -9.98 -4.11
N GLY A 57 11.73 -10.18 -3.27
CA GLY A 57 13.11 -10.35 -3.71
C GLY A 57 13.35 -11.69 -4.41
N PRO A 58 14.61 -12.03 -4.71
CA PRO A 58 14.98 -13.33 -5.26
C PRO A 58 14.57 -14.50 -4.36
N ASP A 59 14.63 -14.32 -3.04
CA ASP A 59 14.05 -15.23 -2.06
C ASP A 59 12.59 -14.84 -1.78
N ILE A 60 11.70 -15.83 -1.79
CA ILE A 60 10.25 -15.70 -1.51
C ILE A 60 9.95 -15.10 -0.14
N ARG A 61 10.91 -15.12 0.78
CA ARG A 61 10.81 -14.55 2.13
C ARG A 61 11.17 -13.07 2.17
N GLN A 62 11.91 -12.59 1.18
CA GLN A 62 12.36 -11.21 1.10
C GLN A 62 11.28 -10.33 0.48
N PHE A 63 11.01 -9.20 1.12
CA PHE A 63 10.06 -8.22 0.65
C PHE A 63 10.68 -6.83 0.74
N GLY A 64 10.38 -5.97 -0.24
CA GLY A 64 10.76 -4.58 -0.17
C GLY A 64 9.74 -3.66 -0.81
N TYR A 65 9.68 -2.43 -0.32
CA TYR A 65 8.99 -1.34 -1.01
C TYR A 65 9.79 -0.04 -0.94
N ILE A 66 9.58 0.79 -1.97
CA ILE A 66 10.24 2.07 -2.14
C ILE A 66 9.22 3.19 -1.95
N MET A 67 9.60 4.15 -1.12
CA MET A 67 8.82 5.33 -0.77
C MET A 67 9.48 6.58 -1.35
N CYS A 68 8.69 7.50 -1.89
CA CYS A 68 9.15 8.85 -2.23
C CYS A 68 9.04 9.75 -0.99
N VAL A 69 10.18 10.20 -0.47
CA VAL A 69 10.26 11.03 0.76
C VAL A 69 10.49 12.51 0.45
N GLY A 70 10.87 12.82 -0.80
CA GLY A 70 11.05 14.19 -1.26
C GLY A 70 11.37 14.24 -2.74
N LYS A 71 11.66 15.44 -3.26
CA LYS A 71 12.02 15.63 -4.67
C LYS A 71 13.29 14.82 -5.00
N ASN A 72 13.12 13.76 -5.79
CA ASN A 72 14.15 12.78 -6.14
C ASN A 72 14.82 12.08 -4.94
N LYS A 73 14.14 11.98 -3.80
CA LYS A 73 14.62 11.23 -2.63
C LYS A 73 13.73 10.03 -2.39
N PHE A 74 14.34 8.84 -2.42
CA PHE A 74 13.65 7.58 -2.24
C PHE A 74 14.23 6.82 -1.06
N GLN A 75 13.36 6.14 -0.32
CA GLN A 75 13.73 5.28 0.79
C GLN A 75 13.21 3.87 0.53
N CYS A 76 14.10 2.88 0.61
CA CYS A 76 13.72 1.48 0.52
C CYS A 76 13.52 0.93 1.94
N HIS A 77 12.44 0.20 2.15
CA HIS A 77 12.22 -0.59 3.36
C HIS A 77 12.25 -2.06 2.99
N VAL A 78 13.10 -2.83 3.66
CA VAL A 78 13.34 -4.24 3.36
C VAL A 78 12.98 -5.09 4.57
N PHE A 79 12.41 -6.24 4.29
CA PHE A 79 11.80 -7.11 5.27
C PHE A 79 12.07 -8.56 4.94
N CYS A 80 12.29 -9.37 5.99
CA CYS A 80 12.41 -10.82 5.89
C CYS A 80 11.25 -11.49 6.62
N CYS A 81 10.33 -12.10 5.87
CA CYS A 81 9.22 -12.86 6.43
C CYS A 81 9.66 -14.28 6.83
N GLU A 82 9.01 -14.87 7.83
CA GLU A 82 9.34 -16.23 8.26
C GLU A 82 9.03 -17.27 7.18
N HIS A 83 7.81 -17.27 6.63
CA HIS A 83 7.37 -18.28 5.66
C HIS A 83 7.30 -17.77 4.21
N SER A 84 6.66 -16.61 3.98
CA SER A 84 6.56 -16.01 2.66
C SER A 84 6.21 -14.53 2.74
N ALA A 85 6.78 -13.75 1.85
CA ALA A 85 6.41 -12.36 1.60
C ALA A 85 5.09 -12.20 0.83
N GLY A 86 4.53 -13.28 0.26
CA GLY A 86 3.37 -13.22 -0.62
C GLY A 86 2.13 -12.59 0.03
N GLY A 87 1.85 -12.95 1.28
CA GLY A 87 0.72 -12.39 2.02
C GLY A 87 0.86 -10.89 2.26
N LEU A 88 2.05 -10.45 2.67
CA LEU A 88 2.36 -9.03 2.91
C LEU A 88 2.32 -8.21 1.61
N ALA A 89 2.93 -8.73 0.55
CA ALA A 89 2.92 -8.10 -0.77
C ALA A 89 1.49 -7.91 -1.29
N LYS A 90 0.64 -8.94 -1.14
CA LYS A 90 -0.77 -8.87 -1.56
C LYS A 90 -1.59 -7.90 -0.71
N ALA A 91 -1.34 -7.82 0.59
CA ALA A 91 -2.00 -6.87 1.48
C ALA A 91 -1.69 -5.42 1.07
N ILE A 92 -0.42 -5.11 0.82
CA ILE A 92 0.00 -3.76 0.39
C ILE A 92 -0.49 -3.46 -1.03
N GLU A 93 -0.43 -4.42 -1.95
CA GLU A 93 -0.99 -4.28 -3.31
C GLU A 93 -2.49 -3.93 -3.27
N ALA A 94 -3.26 -4.61 -2.41
CA ALA A 94 -4.68 -4.33 -2.23
C ALA A 94 -4.92 -2.94 -1.63
N ALA A 95 -4.15 -2.54 -0.62
CA ALA A 95 -4.22 -1.19 -0.05
C ALA A 95 -3.92 -0.10 -1.08
N CYS A 96 -2.89 -0.28 -1.91
CA CYS A 96 -2.55 0.62 -3.02
C CYS A 96 -3.74 0.77 -3.99
N LYS A 97 -4.34 -0.34 -4.42
CA LYS A 97 -5.51 -0.32 -5.33
C LYS A 97 -6.71 0.39 -4.69
N LEU A 98 -7.03 0.10 -3.43
CA LEU A 98 -8.13 0.75 -2.71
C LEU A 98 -7.89 2.26 -2.55
N ARG A 99 -6.64 2.65 -2.24
CA ARG A 99 -6.29 4.06 -2.09
C ARG A 99 -6.38 4.81 -3.41
N TYR A 100 -5.93 4.20 -4.50
CA TYR A 100 -6.04 4.74 -5.84
C TYR A 100 -7.51 4.92 -6.24
N GLN A 101 -8.34 3.88 -6.06
CA GLN A 101 -9.77 3.94 -6.36
C GLN A 101 -10.47 5.07 -5.57
N LYS A 102 -10.20 5.20 -4.26
CA LYS A 102 -10.74 6.30 -3.45
C LYS A 102 -10.34 7.69 -3.96
N CYS A 103 -9.16 7.83 -4.55
CA CYS A 103 -8.73 9.12 -5.12
C CYS A 103 -9.39 9.41 -6.47
N LEU A 104 -9.76 8.37 -7.23
CA LEU A 104 -10.54 8.53 -8.46
C LEU A 104 -12.00 8.89 -8.15
N ASP A 105 -12.62 8.20 -7.20
CA ASP A 105 -14.01 8.42 -6.81
C ASP A 105 -14.24 9.79 -6.17
N ALA A 106 -13.23 10.31 -5.45
CA ALA A 106 -13.28 11.64 -4.84
C ALA A 106 -13.10 12.78 -5.85
N ARG A 107 -12.71 12.49 -7.09
CA ARG A 107 -12.76 13.50 -8.15
C ARG A 107 -14.24 13.70 -8.48
N PRO A 108 -14.79 14.94 -8.42
CA PRO A 108 -16.09 15.18 -9.02
C PRO A 108 -15.98 14.68 -10.46
N LYS A 109 -16.98 13.92 -10.91
CA LYS A 109 -17.12 13.61 -12.34
C LYS A 109 -17.12 14.97 -13.01
N ASN A 110 -15.97 15.40 -13.53
CA ASN A 110 -15.92 16.53 -14.43
C ASN A 110 -16.70 15.98 -15.60
N ASN A 111 -17.97 16.39 -15.63
CA ASN A 111 -18.86 16.22 -16.74
C ASN A 111 -17.99 16.43 -17.97
N PHE A 112 -17.74 15.35 -18.71
CA PHE A 112 -17.31 15.47 -20.10
C PHE A 112 -18.55 15.96 -20.84
N LEU A 113 -18.97 17.18 -20.53
CA LEU A 113 -19.82 17.98 -21.37
C LEU A 113 -18.88 18.40 -22.49
N THR A 114 -18.95 17.62 -23.56
CA THR A 114 -19.25 18.17 -24.88
C THR A 114 -19.44 19.69 -24.79
N THR A 115 -18.40 20.42 -25.17
CA THR A 115 -18.59 21.77 -25.68
C THR A 115 -19.34 21.59 -26.99
N ASP A 116 -20.66 21.53 -26.90
CA ASP A 116 -21.51 21.91 -28.00
C ASP A 116 -22.29 23.15 -27.56
N CYS A 117 -22.25 24.15 -28.43
CA CYS A 117 -22.94 25.40 -28.29
C CYS A 117 -24.44 25.12 -28.42
N GLY A 118 -25.26 25.57 -27.47
CA GLY A 118 -26.70 25.49 -27.66
C GLY A 118 -27.53 25.65 -26.39
N ASP A 119 -28.00 26.88 -26.19
CA ASP A 119 -29.35 27.21 -25.74
C ASP A 119 -30.13 26.23 -24.83
N GLY A 120 -30.42 26.70 -23.62
CA GLY A 120 -31.79 26.67 -23.10
C GLY A 120 -32.29 25.39 -22.43
N LYS A 121 -32.84 25.59 -21.22
CA LYS A 121 -33.78 24.74 -20.46
C LYS A 121 -33.16 23.71 -19.51
N THR A 122 -32.95 24.18 -18.28
CA THR A 122 -33.16 23.46 -17.02
C THR A 122 -34.32 22.47 -17.14
N TRP A 123 -34.09 21.17 -16.86
CA TRP A 123 -35.09 20.21 -16.37
C TRP A 123 -34.41 18.99 -15.75
N GLY A 124 -34.90 18.57 -14.57
CA GLY A 124 -34.87 17.17 -14.17
C GLY A 124 -33.87 16.75 -13.08
N CYS A 125 -34.20 17.05 -11.82
CA CYS A 125 -33.94 16.09 -10.74
C CYS A 125 -34.74 14.81 -11.04
N ALA A 126 -34.06 13.65 -11.18
CA ALA A 126 -34.48 12.32 -10.69
C ALA A 126 -33.89 11.18 -11.54
N LEU A 127 -33.56 10.09 -10.82
CA LEU A 127 -33.25 8.73 -11.28
C LEU A 127 -31.81 8.50 -11.80
N LYS A 128 -30.95 7.69 -11.15
CA LYS A 128 -31.18 6.59 -10.21
C LYS A 128 -30.09 6.54 -9.12
N SER A 129 -30.53 6.62 -7.87
CA SER A 129 -29.90 5.91 -6.74
C SER A 129 -29.87 4.42 -7.06
N GLY A 130 -28.69 3.80 -7.17
CA GLY A 130 -28.63 2.42 -7.64
C GLY A 130 -27.31 1.66 -7.49
N VAL A 131 -26.35 2.10 -6.66
CA VAL A 131 -25.14 1.29 -6.34
C VAL A 131 -24.68 1.46 -4.88
N GLN A 132 -25.59 1.83 -3.97
CA GLN A 132 -25.22 2.08 -2.56
C GLN A 132 -25.33 0.83 -1.65
N SER A 133 -25.58 -0.37 -2.20
CA SER A 133 -25.93 -1.55 -1.37
C SER A 133 -25.08 -2.81 -1.57
N LEU A 134 -23.94 -2.77 -2.27
CA LEU A 134 -23.14 -3.98 -2.53
C LEU A 134 -21.76 -4.04 -1.85
N PHE A 135 -21.34 -3.00 -1.11
CA PHE A 135 -20.04 -3.02 -0.40
C PHE A 135 -20.11 -3.31 1.10
N SER A 136 -21.28 -3.60 1.66
CA SER A 136 -21.44 -3.93 3.09
C SER A 136 -21.23 -5.41 3.42
N ARG A 137 -20.71 -6.24 2.49
CA ARG A 137 -20.64 -7.68 2.71
C ARG A 137 -19.50 -8.38 1.99
N PHE A 138 -18.25 -8.01 2.26
CA PHE A 138 -17.17 -9.00 2.29
C PHE A 138 -16.20 -8.68 3.43
N THR A 139 -16.43 -9.40 4.53
CA THR A 139 -15.47 -9.84 5.54
C THR A 139 -14.63 -8.77 6.23
N VAL A 140 -15.06 -8.47 7.47
CA VAL A 140 -14.16 -8.43 8.63
C VAL A 140 -12.96 -9.35 8.36
N PHE A 141 -11.80 -8.77 8.02
CA PHE A 141 -10.53 -9.49 8.07
C PHE A 141 -10.26 -9.74 9.55
N LYS A 142 -10.81 -10.85 10.02
CA LYS A 142 -10.56 -11.40 11.34
C LYS A 142 -9.10 -11.80 11.35
N ASN A 143 -8.33 -11.00 12.08
CA ASN A 143 -6.90 -11.04 12.32
C ASN A 143 -6.03 -10.73 11.08
N PRO A 144 -5.32 -9.58 11.04
CA PRO A 144 -4.19 -9.47 10.13
C PRO A 144 -3.24 -10.62 10.44
N PRO A 145 -2.59 -11.24 9.44
CA PRO A 145 -1.52 -12.18 9.73
C PRO A 145 -0.50 -11.42 10.57
N GLU A 146 -0.38 -11.80 11.83
CA GLU A 146 0.72 -11.40 12.69
C GLU A 146 1.95 -12.11 12.13
N ALA A 147 2.44 -11.59 11.01
CA ALA A 147 3.72 -12.00 10.48
C ALA A 147 4.75 -11.30 11.36
N THR A 148 5.44 -12.08 12.18
CA THR A 148 6.70 -11.67 12.77
C THR A 148 7.66 -11.53 11.60
N VAL A 149 7.89 -10.29 11.18
CA VAL A 149 8.75 -9.99 10.04
C VAL A 149 10.00 -9.36 10.62
N SER A 150 11.18 -9.76 10.18
CA SER A 150 12.39 -9.08 10.61
C SER A 150 12.64 -7.86 9.72
N ALA A 151 12.72 -6.67 10.31
CA ALA A 151 13.21 -5.49 9.62
C ALA A 151 14.74 -5.57 9.56
N VAL A 152 15.25 -5.35 8.36
CA VAL A 152 16.67 -5.32 8.03
C VAL A 152 17.08 -3.88 7.82
#